data_AF-A0A2B4T0E9-F1
#
_entry.id   AF-A0A2B4T0E9-F1
#
_cell.length_a   1.000
_cell.length_b   1.000
_cell.length_c   1.000
_cell.angle_alpha   90.00
_cell.angle_beta   90.00
_cell.angle_gamma   90.00
#
_symmetry.space_group_name_H-M   'P 1'
#
loop_
_entity.id
_entity.type
_entity.pdbx_description
1 polymer ?
#
loop_
_entity_poly.entity_id
_entity_poly.type
_entity_poly.pdbx_seq_one_letter_code
_entity_poly.pdbx_strand_id
1 'polypeptide(L)'
;MMTIVVLLRLIFVEWEDATDLEQKQTAVQKKKTKEKTKCRRRQKRAMERLGANKRRGEERAENNKGLKRRSSSGADTLEHLKERNEGMDATKHEQIELKREELRLQAARQKAAIQQQQLQFAHTSVKFTMEVEKNSKLPFLGTELLNHAPRIETKVYVKPTNTGLLLHYQSHVDNRYKRSLLKTMLDRAHRLSSSWAHFSDECDRLKKVFARLKYPERLVNSTINTFLQSRIVGTQPTQTPKEPISIVRVVIPFKDQESANYVKKELKNLSMKVQTTVQPVFVSRKVGQDLKVREIKPQIVNQQRVVYQFQCDLCDAGYVGYTRGHLHTRVDGHKRKASSIYKHYHERHSEVPKDLLKRFSILKKCSNKFDCLVNEMLFIRDLKPTLNVQSDSIRAKVFV
;
A
#
# COMPACT_ATOMS: atom_id res chain seq x y z
N MET A 1 -15.93 1.71 -2.54
CA MET A 1 -15.46 3.05 -3.00
C MET A 1 -16.30 4.19 -2.44
N MET A 2 -17.64 4.09 -2.36
CA MET A 2 -18.49 5.17 -1.79
C MET A 2 -18.23 5.49 -0.31
N THR A 3 -17.79 4.52 0.51
CA THR A 3 -17.47 4.74 1.94
C THR A 3 -16.19 5.55 2.20
N ILE A 4 -15.25 5.58 1.24
CA ILE A 4 -14.00 6.35 1.36
C ILE A 4 -14.21 7.82 0.94
N VAL A 5 -15.10 8.07 -0.02
CA VAL A 5 -15.46 9.44 -0.46
C VAL A 5 -16.24 10.19 0.62
N VAL A 6 -17.07 9.49 1.41
CA VAL A 6 -17.81 10.09 2.54
C VAL A 6 -16.85 10.48 3.69
N LEU A 7 -15.84 9.64 3.98
CA LEU A 7 -14.83 9.96 5.00
C LEU A 7 -13.94 11.14 4.59
N LEU A 8 -13.56 11.22 3.31
CA LEU A 8 -12.77 12.34 2.78
C LEU A 8 -13.57 13.65 2.73
N ARG A 9 -14.89 13.62 2.49
CA ARG A 9 -15.74 14.82 2.55
C ARG A 9 -15.90 15.36 3.98
N LEU A 10 -16.03 14.48 4.97
CA LEU A 10 -16.12 14.88 6.38
C LEU A 10 -14.82 15.51 6.88
N ILE A 11 -13.67 14.90 6.54
CA ILE A 11 -12.35 15.41 6.94
C ILE A 11 -12.02 16.75 6.27
N PHE A 12 -12.43 16.95 5.01
CA PHE A 12 -12.15 18.19 4.27
C PHE A 12 -13.01 19.37 4.74
N VAL A 13 -14.30 19.13 5.05
CA VAL A 13 -15.21 20.15 5.60
C VAL A 13 -14.79 20.58 7.00
N GLU A 14 -14.42 19.62 7.87
CA GLU A 14 -13.92 19.94 9.22
C GLU A 14 -12.59 20.73 9.21
N TRP A 15 -11.80 20.61 8.14
CA TRP A 15 -10.51 21.30 7.99
C TRP A 15 -10.62 22.73 7.42
N GLU A 16 -11.52 22.98 6.45
CA GLU A 16 -11.77 24.35 5.96
C GLU A 16 -12.32 25.25 7.07
N ASP A 17 -13.23 24.73 7.91
CA ASP A 17 -13.80 25.45 9.05
C ASP A 17 -12.74 25.82 10.12
N ALA A 18 -11.74 24.97 10.33
CA ALA A 18 -10.63 25.22 11.26
C ALA A 18 -9.69 26.35 10.75
N THR A 19 -9.46 26.41 9.44
CA THR A 19 -8.62 27.47 8.84
C THR A 19 -9.23 28.86 8.89
N ASP A 20 -10.55 28.96 8.71
CA ASP A 20 -11.28 30.23 8.86
C ASP A 20 -11.35 30.69 10.32
N LEU A 21 -11.33 29.75 11.27
CA LEU A 21 -11.33 30.04 12.71
C LEU A 21 -9.99 30.61 13.18
N GLU A 22 -8.87 30.04 12.73
CA GLU A 22 -7.54 30.56 13.08
C GLU A 22 -7.26 31.95 12.51
N GLN A 23 -7.74 32.26 11.29
CA GLN A 23 -7.62 33.61 10.73
C GLN A 23 -8.43 34.64 11.56
N LYS A 24 -9.62 34.25 12.03
CA LYS A 24 -10.44 35.07 12.93
C LYS A 24 -9.75 35.25 14.29
N GLN A 25 -9.17 34.20 14.87
CA GLN A 25 -8.40 34.28 16.13
C GLN A 25 -7.18 35.21 16.01
N THR A 26 -6.43 35.12 14.91
CA THR A 26 -5.23 35.96 14.70
C THR A 26 -5.59 37.44 14.54
N ALA A 27 -6.71 37.74 13.88
CA ALA A 27 -7.23 39.11 13.74
C ALA A 27 -7.75 39.66 15.08
N VAL A 28 -8.44 38.83 15.87
CA VAL A 28 -8.93 39.18 17.22
C VAL A 28 -7.78 39.42 18.19
N GLN A 29 -6.72 38.61 18.14
CA GLN A 29 -5.55 38.77 18.99
C GLN A 29 -4.82 40.08 18.68
N LYS A 30 -4.61 40.40 17.39
CA LYS A 30 -4.03 41.69 16.97
C LYS A 30 -4.90 42.88 17.43
N LYS A 31 -6.23 42.76 17.38
CA LYS A 31 -7.16 43.80 17.85
C LYS A 31 -7.09 43.97 19.37
N LYS A 32 -7.10 42.88 20.15
CA LYS A 32 -6.92 42.87 21.61
C LYS A 32 -5.61 43.51 22.04
N THR A 33 -4.50 43.23 21.35
CA THR A 33 -3.19 43.85 21.65
C THR A 33 -3.24 45.36 21.42
N LYS A 34 -3.81 45.79 20.28
CA LYS A 34 -3.91 47.22 19.91
C LYS A 34 -4.80 48.01 20.88
N GLU A 35 -5.90 47.42 21.35
CA GLU A 35 -6.77 48.02 22.37
C GLU A 35 -6.13 48.06 23.76
N LYS A 36 -5.41 47.00 24.19
CA LYS A 36 -4.63 47.03 25.44
C LYS A 36 -3.60 48.16 25.43
N THR A 37 -2.89 48.37 24.32
CA THR A 37 -1.91 49.46 24.20
C THR A 37 -2.58 50.83 24.20
N LYS A 38 -3.75 50.97 23.56
CA LYS A 38 -4.54 52.21 23.55
C LYS A 38 -5.12 52.54 24.93
N CYS A 39 -5.60 51.54 25.66
CA CYS A 39 -6.10 51.67 27.04
C CYS A 39 -4.98 52.11 27.99
N ARG A 40 -3.80 51.46 27.93
CA ARG A 40 -2.62 51.88 28.72
C ARG A 40 -2.19 53.32 28.43
N ARG A 41 -2.22 53.75 27.16
CA ARG A 41 -1.91 55.15 26.78
C ARG A 41 -2.94 56.14 27.32
N ARG A 42 -4.24 55.81 27.30
CA ARG A 42 -5.30 56.65 27.89
C ARG A 42 -5.17 56.76 29.41
N GLN A 43 -4.86 55.66 30.08
CA GLN A 43 -4.69 55.62 31.53
C GLN A 43 -3.47 56.45 31.98
N LYS A 44 -2.35 56.37 31.25
CA LYS A 44 -1.17 57.21 31.50
C LYS A 44 -1.48 58.71 31.37
N ARG A 45 -2.18 59.11 30.30
CA ARG A 45 -2.60 60.51 30.08
C ARG A 45 -3.59 61.02 31.14
N ALA A 46 -4.46 60.15 31.66
CA ALA A 46 -5.40 60.52 32.73
C ALA A 46 -4.67 60.77 34.06
N MET A 47 -3.68 59.93 34.40
CA MET A 47 -2.84 60.11 35.59
C MET A 47 -2.00 61.39 35.52
N GLU A 48 -1.45 61.72 34.34
CA GLU A 48 -0.71 62.97 34.11
C GLU A 48 -1.62 64.22 34.27
N ARG A 49 -2.89 64.14 33.85
CA ARG A 49 -3.88 65.23 34.00
C ARG A 49 -4.35 65.42 35.44
N LEU A 50 -4.49 64.34 36.21
CA LEU A 50 -4.82 64.41 37.64
C LEU A 50 -3.68 65.03 38.45
N GLY A 51 -2.42 64.69 38.11
CA GLY A 51 -1.25 65.34 38.69
C GLY A 51 -1.14 66.84 38.35
N ALA A 52 -1.54 67.25 37.15
CA ALA A 52 -1.54 68.64 36.72
C ALA A 52 -2.67 69.48 37.34
N ASN A 53 -3.85 68.89 37.57
CA ASN A 53 -4.98 69.59 38.20
C ASN A 53 -4.81 69.73 39.71
N LYS A 54 -4.14 68.79 40.38
CA LYS A 54 -3.81 68.90 41.81
C LYS A 54 -2.86 70.08 42.08
N ARG A 55 -1.95 70.38 41.13
CA ARG A 55 -1.07 71.58 41.16
C ARG A 55 -1.78 72.90 40.83
N ARG A 56 -2.96 72.87 40.18
CA ARG A 56 -3.76 74.07 39.86
C ARG A 56 -4.87 74.35 40.87
N GLY A 57 -5.25 73.35 41.67
CA GLY A 57 -6.30 73.46 42.69
C GLY A 57 -5.87 74.17 43.97
N GLU A 58 -4.56 74.31 44.20
CA GLU A 58 -4.01 75.09 45.33
C GLU A 58 -3.94 76.60 45.03
N GLU A 59 -4.27 77.05 43.81
CA GLU A 59 -4.06 78.44 43.38
C GLU A 59 -5.32 79.24 43.01
N ARG A 60 -6.54 78.68 43.06
CA ARG A 60 -7.78 79.44 42.77
C ARG A 60 -8.94 79.01 43.64
N ALA A 61 -8.98 79.55 44.85
CA ALA A 61 -10.18 79.64 45.67
C ALA A 61 -10.65 81.10 45.68
N GLU A 62 -11.30 81.56 44.60
CA GLU A 62 -12.21 82.72 44.65
C GLU A 62 -12.93 82.91 43.31
N ASN A 63 -14.18 83.39 43.41
CA ASN A 63 -15.09 83.83 42.35
C ASN A 63 -15.91 82.79 41.55
N ASN A 64 -17.11 82.58 42.11
CA ASN A 64 -18.44 82.80 41.53
C ASN A 64 -18.97 81.90 40.39
N LYS A 65 -20.14 81.33 40.71
CA LYS A 65 -21.37 81.12 39.91
C LYS A 65 -21.26 80.44 38.55
N GLY A 66 -21.88 79.26 38.52
CA GLY A 66 -22.68 78.81 37.39
C GLY A 66 -21.94 77.96 36.37
N LEU A 67 -21.64 76.70 36.70
CA LEU A 67 -21.53 75.66 35.69
C LEU A 67 -22.22 74.40 36.22
N LYS A 68 -23.31 74.02 35.56
CA LYS A 68 -23.94 72.69 35.71
C LYS A 68 -22.82 71.66 35.69
N ARG A 69 -22.66 70.91 36.78
CA ARG A 69 -21.86 69.69 36.81
C ARG A 69 -22.39 68.80 35.67
N ARG A 70 -21.68 68.74 34.55
CA ARG A 70 -21.88 67.67 33.57
C ARG A 70 -21.54 66.39 34.30
N SER A 71 -22.56 65.68 34.76
CA SER A 71 -22.40 64.29 35.11
C SER A 71 -21.79 63.63 33.87
N SER A 72 -20.62 63.01 34.01
CA SER A 72 -20.23 61.99 33.03
C SER A 72 -21.40 61.02 33.02
N SER A 73 -22.12 60.93 31.90
CA SER A 73 -23.36 60.18 31.86
C SER A 73 -23.04 58.77 32.34
N GLY A 74 -23.77 58.28 33.34
CA GLY A 74 -23.56 56.92 33.86
C GLY A 74 -23.58 55.88 32.75
N ALA A 75 -24.26 56.19 31.64
CA ALA A 75 -24.29 55.45 30.38
C ALA A 75 -22.90 55.16 29.78
N ASP A 76 -21.98 56.13 29.69
CA ASP A 76 -20.68 55.97 29.02
C ASP A 76 -19.73 55.05 29.82
N THR A 77 -19.81 55.12 31.16
CA THR A 77 -19.14 54.17 32.07
C THR A 77 -19.78 52.79 32.07
N LEU A 78 -21.11 52.70 31.93
CA LEU A 78 -21.82 51.43 31.88
C LEU A 78 -21.53 50.67 30.59
N GLU A 79 -21.43 51.39 29.47
CA GLU A 79 -21.14 50.85 28.15
C GLU A 79 -19.71 50.29 28.07
N HIS A 80 -18.71 51.01 28.60
CA HIS A 80 -17.34 50.47 28.72
C HIS A 80 -17.29 49.21 29.61
N LEU A 81 -18.06 49.15 30.70
CA LEU A 81 -18.11 47.97 31.56
C LEU A 81 -18.79 46.78 30.87
N LYS A 82 -19.84 47.03 30.09
CA LYS A 82 -20.50 46.01 29.25
C LYS A 82 -19.55 45.46 28.19
N GLU A 83 -18.91 46.32 27.39
CA GLU A 83 -17.94 45.90 26.36
C GLU A 83 -16.78 45.09 26.95
N ARG A 84 -16.30 45.47 28.15
CA ARG A 84 -15.24 44.74 28.84
C ARG A 84 -15.71 43.38 29.36
N ASN A 85 -16.94 43.29 29.88
CA ASN A 85 -17.52 42.03 30.33
C ASN A 85 -17.77 41.09 29.14
N GLU A 86 -18.33 41.60 28.04
CA GLU A 86 -18.51 40.86 26.78
C GLU A 86 -17.16 40.37 26.22
N GLY A 87 -16.12 41.22 26.25
CA GLY A 87 -14.78 40.83 25.85
C GLY A 87 -14.14 39.74 26.74
N MET A 88 -14.42 39.76 28.05
CA MET A 88 -13.99 38.71 28.99
C MET A 88 -14.75 37.39 28.76
N ASP A 89 -16.05 37.47 28.53
CA ASP A 89 -16.90 36.30 28.26
C ASP A 89 -16.54 35.65 26.92
N ALA A 90 -16.24 36.45 25.89
CA ALA A 90 -15.73 35.96 24.61
C ALA A 90 -14.38 35.22 24.77
N THR A 91 -13.44 35.74 25.58
CA THR A 91 -12.18 35.02 25.88
C THR A 91 -12.40 33.74 26.67
N LYS A 92 -13.33 33.73 27.62
CA LYS A 92 -13.66 32.51 28.38
C LYS A 92 -14.28 31.45 27.47
N HIS A 93 -15.17 31.86 26.57
CA HIS A 93 -15.78 30.97 25.60
C HIS A 93 -14.73 30.37 24.66
N GLU A 94 -13.81 31.18 24.13
CA GLU A 94 -12.69 30.75 23.29
C GLU A 94 -11.78 29.74 24.02
N GLN A 95 -11.46 29.97 25.29
CA GLN A 95 -10.68 29.04 26.11
C GLN A 95 -11.42 27.72 26.40
N ILE A 96 -12.74 27.79 26.63
CA ILE A 96 -13.57 26.59 26.85
C ILE A 96 -13.59 25.73 25.58
N GLU A 97 -13.74 26.34 24.40
CA GLU A 97 -13.72 25.61 23.13
C GLU A 97 -12.37 24.97 22.85
N LEU A 98 -11.25 25.69 23.03
CA LEU A 98 -9.90 25.12 22.91
C LEU A 98 -9.71 23.92 23.85
N LYS A 99 -10.18 24.03 25.09
CA LYS A 99 -10.07 22.95 26.08
C LYS A 99 -10.96 21.76 25.75
N ARG A 100 -12.15 21.98 25.16
CA ARG A 100 -13.02 20.91 24.65
C ARG A 100 -12.35 20.17 23.50
N GLU A 101 -11.70 20.89 22.59
CA GLU A 101 -11.02 20.31 21.43
C GLU A 101 -9.78 19.50 21.85
N GLU A 102 -8.98 20.01 22.79
CA GLU A 102 -7.86 19.26 23.39
C GLU A 102 -8.34 17.94 24.01
N LEU A 103 -9.45 17.99 24.75
CA LEU A 103 -10.05 16.81 25.38
C LEU A 103 -10.59 15.80 24.35
N ARG A 104 -11.18 16.29 23.24
CA ARG A 104 -11.59 15.44 22.10
C ARG A 104 -10.39 14.76 21.45
N LEU A 105 -9.30 15.50 21.20
CA LEU A 105 -8.08 14.94 20.62
C LEU A 105 -7.43 13.90 21.54
N GLN A 106 -7.44 14.15 22.86
CA GLN A 106 -6.95 13.20 23.85
C GLN A 106 -7.79 11.91 23.87
N ALA A 107 -9.13 12.03 23.82
CA ALA A 107 -10.02 10.89 23.74
C ALA A 107 -9.81 10.08 22.45
N ALA A 108 -9.61 10.76 21.30
CA ALA A 108 -9.31 10.11 20.03
C ALA A 108 -7.98 9.33 20.08
N ARG A 109 -6.93 9.91 20.69
CA ARG A 109 -5.63 9.24 20.89
C ARG A 109 -5.77 8.00 21.78
N GLN A 110 -6.52 8.09 22.89
CA GLN A 110 -6.77 6.94 23.75
C GLN A 110 -7.53 5.83 23.03
N LYS A 111 -8.56 6.19 22.26
CA LYS A 111 -9.33 5.23 21.47
C LYS A 111 -8.46 4.48 20.46
N ALA A 112 -7.58 5.20 19.75
CA ALA A 112 -6.63 4.59 18.80
C ALA A 112 -5.64 3.64 19.50
N ALA A 113 -5.12 4.01 20.66
CA ALA A 113 -4.22 3.16 21.45
C ALA A 113 -4.90 1.86 21.91
N ILE A 114 -6.15 1.94 22.39
CA ILE A 114 -6.95 0.77 22.79
C ILE A 114 -7.16 -0.16 21.60
N GLN A 115 -7.51 0.39 20.43
CA GLN A 115 -7.69 -0.40 19.21
C GLN A 115 -6.40 -1.11 18.79
N GLN A 116 -5.25 -0.42 18.85
CA GLN A 116 -3.96 -1.05 18.54
C GLN A 116 -3.66 -2.21 19.50
N GLN A 117 -3.93 -2.03 20.80
CA GLN A 117 -3.72 -3.08 21.80
C GLN A 117 -4.61 -4.29 21.54
N GLN A 118 -5.89 -4.10 21.21
CA GLN A 118 -6.80 -5.19 20.83
C GLN A 118 -6.30 -5.97 19.61
N LEU A 119 -5.82 -5.26 18.58
CA LEU A 119 -5.25 -5.89 17.38
C LEU A 119 -3.99 -6.72 17.69
N GLN A 120 -3.19 -6.27 18.67
CA GLN A 120 -1.97 -6.98 19.04
C GLN A 120 -2.22 -8.35 19.67
N PHE A 121 -3.41 -8.58 20.25
CA PHE A 121 -3.82 -9.87 20.79
C PHE A 121 -4.41 -10.82 19.73
N ALA A 122 -4.69 -10.35 18.52
CA ALA A 122 -5.33 -11.17 17.49
C ALA A 122 -4.43 -12.32 16.96
N HIS A 123 -3.10 -12.13 16.94
CA HIS A 123 -2.17 -13.17 16.47
C HIS A 123 -0.74 -12.95 16.98
N THR A 124 -0.08 -14.01 17.48
CA THR A 124 1.27 -13.95 18.08
C THR A 124 2.37 -13.61 17.06
N SER A 125 2.20 -13.98 15.79
CA SER A 125 3.19 -13.70 14.73
C SER A 125 3.00 -12.36 14.01
N VAL A 126 1.94 -11.59 14.30
CA VAL A 126 1.67 -10.30 13.64
C VAL A 126 1.86 -9.17 14.65
N LYS A 127 2.68 -8.18 14.28
CA LYS A 127 2.87 -6.96 15.08
C LYS A 127 2.19 -5.80 14.39
N PHE A 128 1.22 -5.19 15.07
CA PHE A 128 0.54 -4.00 14.58
C PHE A 128 1.30 -2.77 15.01
N THR A 129 1.50 -1.85 14.06
CA THR A 129 2.19 -0.58 14.31
C THR A 129 1.23 0.56 14.02
N MET A 130 1.36 1.65 14.77
CA MET A 130 0.60 2.88 14.57
C MET A 130 1.61 4.00 14.34
N GLU A 131 1.42 4.76 13.26
CA GLU A 131 2.20 5.96 12.99
C GLU A 131 1.58 7.11 13.79
N VAL A 132 2.42 7.81 14.57
CA VAL A 132 2.01 8.95 15.40
C VAL A 132 2.80 10.16 14.95
N GLU A 133 2.14 11.32 14.93
CA GLU A 133 2.79 12.58 14.59
C GLU A 133 3.94 12.87 15.56
N LYS A 134 5.11 13.18 15.01
CA LYS A 134 6.31 13.57 15.75
C LYS A 134 6.94 14.78 15.09
N ASN A 135 7.28 15.80 15.88
CA ASN A 135 7.88 17.04 15.37
C ASN A 135 7.06 17.70 14.25
N SER A 136 5.73 17.72 14.39
CA SER A 136 4.78 18.23 13.39
C SER A 136 4.83 17.47 12.05
N LYS A 137 5.27 16.20 12.06
CA LYS A 137 5.34 15.35 10.86
C LYS A 137 4.66 14.02 11.10
N LEU A 138 3.88 13.58 10.12
CA LEU A 138 3.22 12.28 10.12
C LEU A 138 3.42 11.60 8.76
N PRO A 139 4.16 10.48 8.68
CA PRO A 139 4.14 9.66 7.48
C PRO A 139 2.73 9.06 7.27
N PHE A 140 2.31 8.95 6.01
CA PHE A 140 1.05 8.31 5.61
C PHE A 140 1.09 7.89 4.13
N LEU A 141 0.98 6.59 3.84
CA LEU A 141 0.87 6.03 2.48
C LEU A 141 1.88 6.58 1.43
N GLY A 142 3.12 6.82 1.85
CA GLY A 142 4.18 7.34 0.98
C GLY A 142 4.19 8.87 0.84
N THR A 143 3.37 9.57 1.61
CA THR A 143 3.36 11.03 1.79
C THR A 143 3.80 11.35 3.21
N GLU A 144 4.48 12.47 3.42
CA GLU A 144 4.75 13.05 4.74
C GLU A 144 3.84 14.25 4.88
N LEU A 145 2.95 14.21 5.89
CA LEU A 145 2.09 15.32 6.26
C LEU A 145 2.86 16.22 7.23
N LEU A 146 2.97 17.50 6.89
CA LEU A 146 3.60 18.53 7.70
C LEU A 146 2.50 19.39 8.31
N ASN A 147 2.39 19.35 9.64
CA ASN A 147 1.38 20.09 10.38
C ASN A 147 1.85 21.54 10.58
N HIS A 148 1.29 22.45 9.78
CA HIS A 148 1.48 23.89 9.86
C HIS A 148 0.12 24.55 10.10
N ALA A 149 -0.49 24.24 11.24
CA ALA A 149 -1.82 24.70 11.64
C ALA A 149 -2.06 26.17 11.21
N PRO A 150 -3.13 26.43 10.44
CA PRO A 150 -4.28 25.54 10.26
C PRO A 150 -4.18 24.69 8.98
N ARG A 151 -3.02 24.66 8.31
CA ARG A 151 -2.81 23.98 7.02
C ARG A 151 -1.94 22.74 7.18
N ILE A 152 -2.22 21.72 6.38
CA ILE A 152 -1.31 20.59 6.16
C ILE A 152 -0.59 20.85 4.85
N GLU A 153 0.74 20.84 4.93
CA GLU A 153 1.56 20.66 3.74
C GLU A 153 1.86 19.19 3.54
N THR A 154 2.05 18.80 2.29
CA THR A 154 2.35 17.42 1.91
C THR A 154 3.59 17.38 1.06
N LYS A 155 4.40 16.34 1.26
CA LYS A 155 5.53 16.03 0.37
C LYS A 155 5.74 14.54 0.29
N VAL A 156 6.60 14.10 -0.62
CA VAL A 156 6.93 12.68 -0.75
C VAL A 156 7.65 12.18 0.49
N TYR A 157 7.13 11.09 1.07
CA TYR A 157 7.82 10.34 2.12
C TYR A 157 8.61 9.18 1.51
N VAL A 158 9.86 9.03 1.97
CA VAL A 158 10.73 7.91 1.64
C VAL A 158 10.96 7.11 2.92
N LYS A 159 10.47 5.86 2.95
CA LYS A 159 10.66 4.98 4.11
C LYS A 159 12.16 4.78 4.39
N PRO A 160 12.60 4.71 5.66
CA PRO A 160 14.00 4.45 6.01
C PRO A 160 14.56 3.14 5.44
N THR A 161 13.69 2.15 5.19
CA THR A 161 14.05 0.87 4.55
C THR A 161 14.23 0.96 3.04
N ASN A 162 14.04 2.13 2.42
CA ASN A 162 14.21 2.31 0.99
C ASN A 162 15.69 2.30 0.63
N THR A 163 16.12 1.20 0.01
CA THR A 163 17.50 1.01 -0.47
C THR A 163 17.80 1.75 -1.78
N GLY A 164 16.79 2.32 -2.43
CA GLY A 164 16.91 2.92 -3.77
C GLY A 164 17.07 1.88 -4.89
N LEU A 165 16.81 0.60 -4.61
CA LEU A 165 16.88 -0.47 -5.60
C LEU A 165 15.72 -0.35 -6.60
N LEU A 166 16.00 0.26 -7.74
CA LEU A 166 15.08 0.41 -8.87
C LEU A 166 15.72 -0.15 -10.14
N LEU A 167 15.03 -0.02 -11.27
CA LEU A 167 15.52 -0.47 -12.57
C LEU A 167 16.79 0.27 -12.99
N HIS A 168 17.92 -0.44 -13.06
CA HIS A 168 19.21 0.09 -13.51
C HIS A 168 19.20 0.44 -15.00
N TYR A 169 19.98 1.45 -15.43
CA TYR A 169 19.96 1.90 -16.82
C TYR A 169 20.47 0.84 -17.81
N GLN A 170 21.41 -0.01 -17.38
CA GLN A 170 21.93 -1.12 -18.20
C GLN A 170 21.05 -2.38 -18.17
N SER A 171 19.93 -2.39 -17.44
CA SER A 171 19.04 -3.55 -17.42
C SER A 171 18.53 -3.90 -18.82
N HIS A 172 18.44 -5.21 -19.09
CA HIS A 172 18.01 -5.80 -20.36
C HIS A 172 16.48 -5.73 -20.55
N VAL A 173 15.99 -4.50 -20.71
CA VAL A 173 14.58 -4.15 -20.91
C VAL A 173 14.48 -2.99 -21.90
N ASP A 174 13.34 -2.87 -22.58
CA ASP A 174 13.04 -1.74 -23.47
C ASP A 174 13.21 -0.41 -22.72
N ASN A 175 13.90 0.56 -23.35
CA ASN A 175 14.12 1.89 -22.82
C ASN A 175 12.82 2.63 -22.45
N ARG A 176 11.67 2.22 -23.01
CA ARG A 176 10.35 2.67 -22.56
C ARG A 176 10.18 2.48 -21.05
N TYR A 177 10.51 1.31 -20.48
CA TYR A 177 10.33 1.05 -19.05
C TYR A 177 11.25 1.93 -18.20
N LYS A 178 12.48 2.15 -18.64
CA LYS A 178 13.46 3.04 -17.99
C LYS A 178 12.95 4.48 -17.93
N ARG A 179 12.47 5.00 -19.07
CA ARG A 179 11.87 6.35 -19.15
C ARG A 179 10.57 6.46 -18.36
N SER A 180 9.71 5.45 -18.43
CA SER A 180 8.44 5.41 -17.71
C SER A 180 8.64 5.43 -16.21
N LEU A 181 9.65 4.71 -15.68
CA LEU A 181 9.97 4.74 -14.26
C LEU A 181 10.23 6.17 -13.76
N LEU A 182 11.08 6.93 -14.45
CA LEU A 182 11.35 8.33 -14.09
C LEU A 182 10.07 9.18 -14.19
N LYS A 183 9.30 9.04 -15.27
CA LYS A 183 8.03 9.78 -15.45
C LYS A 183 7.05 9.49 -14.32
N THR A 184 6.86 8.23 -13.94
CA THR A 184 5.96 7.83 -12.85
C THR A 184 6.42 8.40 -11.51
N MET A 185 7.73 8.43 -11.24
CA MET A 185 8.27 9.04 -10.02
C MET A 185 8.05 10.55 -9.99
N LEU A 186 8.23 11.27 -11.11
CA LEU A 186 7.95 12.69 -11.21
C LEU A 186 6.45 12.99 -11.04
N ASP A 187 5.60 12.20 -11.67
CA ASP A 187 4.15 12.36 -11.60
C ASP A 187 3.63 12.09 -10.18
N ARG A 188 4.21 11.11 -9.49
CA ARG A 188 3.99 10.89 -8.06
C ARG A 188 4.49 12.07 -7.22
N ALA A 189 5.71 12.55 -7.46
CA ALA A 189 6.30 13.66 -6.72
C ALA A 189 5.41 14.91 -6.81
N HIS A 190 4.95 15.25 -8.01
CA HIS A 190 4.09 16.39 -8.25
C HIS A 190 2.73 16.24 -7.55
N ARG A 191 2.07 15.07 -7.68
CA ARG A 191 0.75 14.85 -7.07
C ARG A 191 0.78 14.85 -5.53
N LEU A 192 1.88 14.42 -4.93
CA LEU A 192 2.00 14.32 -3.47
C LEU A 192 2.58 15.56 -2.80
N SER A 193 3.05 16.54 -3.58
CA SER A 193 3.64 17.77 -3.04
C SER A 193 2.62 18.90 -3.04
N SER A 194 2.40 19.53 -1.89
CA SER A 194 1.50 20.68 -1.76
C SER A 194 2.10 21.99 -2.28
N SER A 195 3.42 22.05 -2.46
CA SER A 195 4.14 23.22 -2.95
C SER A 195 5.17 22.86 -4.01
N TRP A 196 5.49 23.85 -4.87
CA TRP A 196 6.55 23.73 -5.86
C TRP A 196 7.93 23.54 -5.23
N ALA A 197 8.16 24.09 -4.03
CA ALA A 197 9.40 23.90 -3.29
C ALA A 197 9.59 22.41 -2.93
N HIS A 198 8.57 21.78 -2.33
CA HIS A 198 8.61 20.34 -1.98
C HIS A 198 8.79 19.46 -3.22
N PHE A 199 8.16 19.82 -4.33
CA PHE A 199 8.34 19.11 -5.60
C PHE A 199 9.76 19.27 -6.15
N SER A 200 10.33 20.48 -6.09
CA SER A 200 11.69 20.76 -6.56
C SER A 200 12.74 19.98 -5.75
N ASP A 201 12.60 19.94 -4.43
CA ASP A 201 13.45 19.15 -3.54
C ASP A 201 13.41 17.65 -3.91
N GLU A 202 12.22 17.15 -4.22
CA GLU A 202 12.05 15.77 -4.66
C GLU A 202 12.64 15.52 -6.05
N CYS A 203 12.54 16.48 -6.98
CA CYS A 203 13.24 16.41 -8.27
C CYS A 203 14.76 16.28 -8.09
N ASP A 204 15.36 17.06 -7.18
CA ASP A 204 16.79 16.99 -6.90
C ASP A 204 17.19 15.67 -6.24
N ARG A 205 16.34 15.14 -5.35
CA ARG A 205 16.52 13.79 -4.81
C ARG A 205 16.45 12.74 -5.91
N LEU A 206 15.49 12.84 -6.84
CA LEU A 206 15.35 11.90 -7.96
C LEU A 206 16.57 11.97 -8.88
N LYS A 207 17.12 13.15 -9.19
CA LYS A 207 18.37 13.26 -9.96
C LYS A 207 19.50 12.43 -9.32
N LYS A 208 19.69 12.56 -8.00
CA LYS A 208 20.68 11.77 -7.25
C LYS A 208 20.40 10.25 -7.31
N VAL A 209 19.14 9.85 -7.15
CA VAL A 209 18.75 8.43 -7.23
C VAL A 209 19.04 7.84 -8.60
N PHE A 210 18.61 8.51 -9.68
CA PHE A 210 18.79 8.02 -11.05
C PHE A 210 20.25 8.09 -11.53
N ALA A 211 21.05 9.05 -11.03
CA ALA A 211 22.49 9.07 -11.26
C ALA A 211 23.18 7.81 -10.70
N ARG A 212 22.81 7.38 -9.48
CA ARG A 212 23.33 6.12 -8.90
C ARG A 212 22.94 4.88 -9.73
N LEU A 213 21.78 4.92 -10.37
CA LEU A 213 21.28 3.87 -11.29
C LEU A 213 21.86 3.98 -12.71
N LYS A 214 22.88 4.83 -12.90
CA LYS A 214 23.60 5.08 -14.16
C LYS A 214 22.72 5.61 -15.30
N TYR A 215 21.65 6.33 -14.99
CA TYR A 215 20.87 7.03 -16.02
C TYR A 215 21.66 8.24 -16.54
N PRO A 216 21.69 8.49 -17.86
CA PRO A 216 22.34 9.66 -18.42
C PRO A 216 21.73 10.95 -17.87
N GLU A 217 22.56 11.87 -17.39
CA GLU A 217 22.10 13.13 -16.81
C GLU A 217 21.22 13.93 -17.79
N ARG A 218 21.64 14.01 -19.07
CA ARG A 218 20.87 14.65 -20.13
C ARG A 218 19.45 14.06 -20.26
N LEU A 219 19.31 12.75 -20.13
CA LEU A 219 18.01 12.06 -20.18
C LEU A 219 17.13 12.45 -18.97
N VAL A 220 17.72 12.49 -17.78
CA VAL A 220 16.98 12.85 -16.55
C VAL A 220 16.51 14.30 -16.63
N ASN A 221 17.43 15.23 -16.90
CA ASN A 221 17.14 16.66 -16.94
C ASN A 221 16.14 17.01 -18.06
N SER A 222 16.30 16.45 -19.27
CA SER A 222 15.32 16.64 -20.35
C SER A 222 13.93 16.12 -19.99
N THR A 223 13.84 14.97 -19.30
CA THR A 223 12.55 14.41 -18.88
C THR A 223 11.87 15.29 -17.83
N ILE A 224 12.63 15.81 -16.85
CA ILE A 224 12.13 16.76 -15.85
C ILE A 224 11.62 18.04 -16.54
N ASN A 225 12.42 18.62 -17.43
CA ASN A 225 12.05 19.85 -18.14
C ASN A 225 10.80 19.65 -18.99
N THR A 226 10.70 18.54 -19.72
CA THR A 226 9.49 18.21 -20.50
C THR A 226 8.27 18.04 -19.60
N PHE A 227 8.45 17.41 -18.43
CA PHE A 227 7.37 17.26 -17.45
C PHE A 227 6.89 18.63 -16.94
N LEU A 228 7.81 19.52 -16.55
CA LEU A 228 7.50 20.88 -16.10
C LEU A 228 6.73 21.67 -17.17
N GLN A 229 7.21 21.66 -18.41
CA GLN A 229 6.56 22.35 -19.52
C GLN A 229 5.14 21.81 -19.75
N SER A 230 4.93 20.49 -19.66
CA SER A 230 3.59 19.90 -19.82
C SER A 230 2.58 20.31 -18.73
N ARG A 231 3.06 20.71 -17.55
CA ARG A 231 2.24 21.16 -16.42
C ARG A 231 1.95 22.67 -16.48
N ILE A 232 2.92 23.47 -16.92
CA ILE A 232 2.79 24.92 -17.05
C ILE A 232 1.89 25.30 -18.24
N VAL A 233 2.08 24.64 -19.39
CA VAL A 233 1.37 24.98 -20.64
C VAL A 233 -0.09 24.53 -20.62
N GLY A 234 -0.56 23.91 -19.53
CA GLY A 234 -1.96 23.51 -19.40
C GLY A 234 -2.42 22.71 -20.61
N THR A 235 -1.66 21.67 -20.99
CA THR A 235 -2.05 20.79 -22.08
C THR A 235 -3.32 20.05 -21.68
N GLN A 236 -4.48 20.65 -21.96
CA GLN A 236 -5.74 19.95 -22.06
C GLN A 236 -5.51 18.83 -23.06
N PRO A 237 -5.65 17.54 -22.69
CA PRO A 237 -5.77 16.52 -23.71
C PRO A 237 -6.97 16.92 -24.54
N THR A 238 -6.76 17.21 -25.83
CA THR A 238 -7.84 17.30 -26.80
C THR A 238 -8.50 15.92 -26.79
N GLN A 239 -9.49 15.73 -25.93
CA GLN A 239 -10.35 14.57 -25.92
C GLN A 239 -11.30 14.73 -27.09
N THR A 240 -10.78 14.55 -28.31
CA THR A 240 -11.64 14.03 -29.36
C THR A 240 -12.15 12.68 -28.84
N PRO A 241 -13.47 12.43 -28.81
CA PRO A 241 -14.00 11.10 -28.54
C PRO A 241 -13.42 10.18 -29.61
N LYS A 242 -12.32 9.50 -29.31
CA LYS A 242 -11.82 8.44 -30.16
C LYS A 242 -12.75 7.28 -29.87
N GLU A 243 -13.53 6.90 -30.89
CA GLU A 243 -14.21 5.61 -30.93
C GLU A 243 -13.30 4.51 -30.37
N PRO A 244 -13.84 3.44 -29.78
CA PRO A 244 -13.01 2.36 -29.23
C PRO A 244 -12.15 1.74 -30.33
N ILE A 245 -10.95 2.28 -30.51
CA ILE A 245 -9.97 1.78 -31.46
C ILE A 245 -9.65 0.36 -30.98
N SER A 246 -9.97 -0.65 -31.78
CA SER A 246 -9.54 -2.02 -31.52
C SER A 246 -8.01 -2.05 -31.50
N ILE A 247 -7.43 -2.33 -30.33
CA ILE A 247 -5.98 -2.43 -30.15
C ILE A 247 -5.60 -3.90 -30.14
N VAL A 248 -4.86 -4.34 -31.16
CA VAL A 248 -4.27 -5.66 -31.22
C VAL A 248 -2.87 -5.60 -30.59
N ARG A 249 -2.65 -6.37 -29.53
CA ARG A 249 -1.35 -6.43 -28.83
C ARG A 249 -0.60 -7.69 -29.22
N VAL A 250 0.62 -7.51 -29.72
CA VAL A 250 1.51 -8.62 -30.09
C VAL A 250 2.61 -8.74 -29.05
N VAL A 251 2.67 -9.87 -28.35
CA VAL A 251 3.71 -10.13 -27.33
C VAL A 251 4.96 -10.65 -28.01
N ILE A 252 6.09 -9.97 -27.83
CA ILE A 252 7.36 -10.28 -28.51
C ILE A 252 8.50 -10.27 -27.47
N PRO A 253 9.45 -11.21 -27.52
CA PRO A 253 10.63 -11.14 -26.67
C PRO A 253 11.46 -9.87 -26.93
N PHE A 254 11.88 -9.20 -25.87
CA PHE A 254 12.85 -8.11 -25.98
C PHE A 254 14.24 -8.69 -26.27
N LYS A 255 14.80 -8.36 -27.44
CA LYS A 255 16.18 -8.70 -27.82
C LYS A 255 17.13 -7.54 -27.51
N ASP A 256 16.94 -6.41 -28.17
CA ASP A 256 17.72 -5.19 -27.98
C ASP A 256 16.88 -3.98 -28.41
N GLN A 257 17.40 -2.77 -28.16
CA GLN A 257 16.66 -1.55 -28.46
C GLN A 257 16.49 -1.31 -29.97
N GLU A 258 17.46 -1.68 -30.78
CA GLU A 258 17.42 -1.49 -32.24
C GLU A 258 16.35 -2.35 -32.88
N SER A 259 16.32 -3.65 -32.55
CA SER A 259 15.30 -4.60 -32.94
C SER A 259 13.92 -4.17 -32.44
N ALA A 260 13.81 -3.69 -31.20
CA ALA A 260 12.55 -3.18 -30.67
C ALA A 260 12.06 -1.94 -31.43
N ASN A 261 12.96 -1.05 -31.84
CA ASN A 261 12.63 0.12 -32.65
C ASN A 261 12.19 -0.27 -34.07
N TYR A 262 12.89 -1.23 -34.69
CA TYR A 262 12.52 -1.78 -35.99
C TYR A 262 11.11 -2.39 -35.96
N VAL A 263 10.84 -3.29 -35.01
CA VAL A 263 9.52 -3.91 -34.83
C VAL A 263 8.42 -2.86 -34.60
N LYS A 264 8.68 -1.84 -33.78
CA LYS A 264 7.73 -0.73 -33.58
C LYS A 264 7.43 0.02 -34.88
N LYS A 265 8.44 0.27 -35.72
CA LYS A 265 8.29 0.92 -37.03
C LYS A 265 7.44 0.06 -37.96
N GLU A 266 7.75 -1.22 -38.07
CA GLU A 266 7.01 -2.14 -38.95
C GLU A 266 5.56 -2.35 -38.50
N LEU A 267 5.31 -2.52 -37.21
CA LEU A 267 3.95 -2.64 -36.69
C LEU A 267 3.16 -1.33 -36.83
N LYS A 268 3.82 -0.16 -36.75
CA LYS A 268 3.19 1.12 -37.08
C LYS A 268 2.79 1.18 -38.55
N ASN A 269 3.66 0.74 -39.46
CA ASN A 269 3.36 0.67 -40.89
C ASN A 269 2.18 -0.26 -41.17
N LEU A 270 2.18 -1.44 -40.55
CA LEU A 270 1.07 -2.39 -40.62
C LEU A 270 -0.22 -1.77 -40.10
N SER A 271 -0.17 -1.09 -38.94
CA SER A 271 -1.34 -0.46 -38.33
C SER A 271 -2.05 0.52 -39.27
N MET A 272 -1.27 1.28 -40.06
CA MET A 272 -1.83 2.21 -41.07
C MET A 272 -2.48 1.46 -42.23
N LYS A 273 -1.89 0.35 -42.69
CA LYS A 273 -2.42 -0.46 -43.79
C LYS A 273 -3.72 -1.19 -43.43
N VAL A 274 -3.80 -1.73 -42.22
CA VAL A 274 -4.97 -2.50 -41.74
C VAL A 274 -6.01 -1.65 -41.00
N GLN A 275 -5.81 -0.33 -40.93
CA GLN A 275 -6.66 0.62 -40.19
C GLN A 275 -6.98 0.17 -38.75
N THR A 276 -6.06 -0.56 -38.13
CA THR A 276 -6.20 -1.15 -36.79
C THR A 276 -4.92 -0.89 -36.01
N THR A 277 -5.03 -0.53 -34.73
CA THR A 277 -3.82 -0.23 -33.93
C THR A 277 -3.14 -1.52 -33.47
N VAL A 278 -1.99 -1.84 -34.08
CA VAL A 278 -1.17 -2.99 -33.69
C VAL A 278 0.01 -2.50 -32.85
N GLN A 279 0.14 -3.02 -31.62
CA GLN A 279 1.18 -2.57 -30.68
C GLN A 279 2.03 -3.75 -30.17
N PRO A 280 3.37 -3.61 -30.20
CA PRO A 280 4.23 -4.60 -29.58
C PRO A 280 4.23 -4.44 -28.05
N VAL A 281 4.19 -5.58 -27.35
CA VAL A 281 4.46 -5.70 -25.92
C VAL A 281 5.73 -6.52 -25.77
N PHE A 282 6.82 -5.84 -25.41
CA PHE A 282 8.12 -6.49 -25.23
C PHE A 282 8.22 -7.15 -23.87
N VAL A 283 8.50 -8.45 -23.84
CA VAL A 283 8.72 -9.22 -22.62
C VAL A 283 10.20 -9.58 -22.49
N SER A 284 10.80 -9.29 -21.33
CA SER A 284 12.17 -9.73 -21.06
C SER A 284 12.20 -11.22 -20.78
N ARG A 285 13.22 -11.90 -21.31
CA ARG A 285 13.52 -13.29 -20.95
C ARG A 285 13.87 -13.34 -19.47
N LYS A 286 13.22 -14.23 -18.72
CA LYS A 286 13.49 -14.39 -17.28
C LYS A 286 14.65 -15.35 -17.10
N VAL A 287 15.60 -15.03 -16.21
CA VAL A 287 16.72 -15.92 -15.86
C VAL A 287 16.23 -17.32 -15.46
N GLY A 288 15.09 -17.42 -14.76
CA GLY A 288 14.46 -18.70 -14.43
C GLY A 288 13.90 -19.52 -15.60
N GLN A 289 13.96 -19.02 -16.85
CA GLN A 289 13.70 -19.81 -18.06
C GLN A 289 14.98 -20.51 -18.52
N ASP A 290 16.13 -19.84 -18.43
CA ASP A 290 17.44 -20.40 -18.79
C ASP A 290 18.00 -21.28 -17.66
N LEU A 291 17.68 -20.97 -16.39
CA LEU A 291 18.05 -21.75 -15.21
C LEU A 291 17.05 -22.86 -14.87
N LYS A 292 16.19 -23.29 -15.81
CA LYS A 292 15.44 -24.54 -15.63
C LYS A 292 16.39 -25.71 -15.81
N VAL A 293 17.30 -25.90 -14.85
CA VAL A 293 17.89 -27.20 -14.59
C VAL A 293 16.73 -28.08 -14.12
N ARG A 294 16.06 -28.71 -15.08
CA ARG A 294 15.28 -29.90 -14.76
C ARG A 294 16.34 -30.94 -14.45
N GLU A 295 16.63 -31.18 -13.17
CA GLU A 295 17.28 -32.44 -12.81
C GLU A 295 16.53 -33.54 -13.56
N ILE A 296 17.24 -34.32 -14.38
CA ILE A 296 16.66 -35.49 -15.02
C ILE A 296 16.37 -36.45 -13.87
N LYS A 297 15.15 -36.33 -13.31
CA LYS A 297 14.71 -37.23 -12.26
C LYS A 297 14.80 -38.64 -12.84
N PRO A 298 15.47 -39.60 -12.18
CA PRO A 298 15.55 -40.97 -12.65
C PRO A 298 14.13 -41.46 -12.98
N GLN A 299 13.97 -42.30 -14.01
CA GLN A 299 12.63 -42.81 -14.38
C GLN A 299 11.92 -43.46 -13.17
N ILE A 300 12.68 -44.08 -12.27
CA ILE A 300 12.24 -44.65 -10.99
C ILE A 300 11.52 -43.62 -10.08
N VAL A 301 11.94 -42.35 -10.11
CA VAL A 301 11.35 -41.26 -9.34
C VAL A 301 10.20 -40.60 -10.11
N ASN A 302 9.90 -40.96 -11.36
CA ASN A 302 8.85 -40.29 -12.14
C ASN A 302 7.60 -41.16 -12.41
N GLN A 303 7.51 -42.31 -11.74
CA GLN A 303 6.36 -43.22 -11.81
C GLN A 303 5.36 -42.89 -10.68
N GLN A 304 4.53 -41.88 -10.93
CA GLN A 304 3.39 -41.49 -10.08
C GLN A 304 2.07 -41.78 -10.79
N ARG A 305 0.97 -41.92 -10.03
CA ARG A 305 -0.37 -42.26 -10.55
C ARG A 305 -0.33 -43.53 -11.38
N VAL A 306 0.10 -44.62 -10.76
CA VAL A 306 0.22 -45.91 -11.43
C VAL A 306 -0.55 -46.98 -10.66
N VAL A 307 -1.10 -47.93 -11.40
CA VAL A 307 -1.51 -49.24 -10.90
C VAL A 307 -0.34 -50.20 -11.13
N TYR A 308 0.04 -50.92 -10.09
CA TYR A 308 1.17 -51.83 -10.08
C TYR A 308 0.74 -53.22 -9.62
N GLN A 309 1.51 -54.21 -10.03
CA GLN A 309 1.42 -55.59 -9.56
C GLN A 309 2.69 -55.93 -8.80
N PHE A 310 2.55 -56.63 -7.69
CA PHE A 310 3.60 -57.37 -7.02
C PHE A 310 3.40 -58.85 -7.27
N GLN A 311 4.48 -59.55 -7.59
CA GLN A 311 4.51 -61.01 -7.71
C GLN A 311 5.62 -61.56 -6.80
N CYS A 312 5.27 -62.51 -5.94
CA CYS A 312 6.26 -63.24 -5.15
C CYS A 312 7.12 -64.10 -6.07
N ASP A 313 8.43 -64.18 -5.78
CA ASP A 313 9.39 -65.00 -6.50
C ASP A 313 9.55 -66.41 -5.91
N LEU A 314 9.00 -66.63 -4.72
CA LEU A 314 9.09 -67.88 -3.97
C LEU A 314 7.79 -68.70 -3.96
N CYS A 315 6.68 -68.13 -4.45
CA CYS A 315 5.40 -68.81 -4.63
C CYS A 315 4.47 -68.01 -5.56
N ASP A 316 3.27 -68.54 -5.80
CA ASP A 316 2.26 -67.93 -6.70
C ASP A 316 1.52 -66.73 -6.09
N ALA A 317 1.98 -66.19 -4.96
CA ALA A 317 1.31 -65.09 -4.31
C ALA A 317 1.49 -63.76 -5.06
N GLY A 318 0.38 -63.04 -5.26
CA GLY A 318 0.36 -61.76 -5.98
C GLY A 318 -0.42 -60.69 -5.25
N TYR A 319 -0.11 -59.42 -5.52
CA TYR A 319 -0.85 -58.26 -5.02
C TYR A 319 -0.98 -57.19 -6.10
N VAL A 320 -2.13 -56.55 -6.23
CA VAL A 320 -2.36 -55.39 -7.10
C VAL A 320 -2.72 -54.19 -6.24
N GLY A 321 -2.11 -53.04 -6.54
CA GLY A 321 -2.36 -51.80 -5.82
C GLY A 321 -2.17 -50.57 -6.70
N TYR A 322 -2.71 -49.42 -6.28
CA TYR A 322 -2.39 -48.12 -6.89
C TYR A 322 -1.59 -47.19 -5.98
N THR A 323 -0.93 -46.20 -6.59
CA THR A 323 -0.31 -45.09 -5.86
C THR A 323 -0.50 -43.76 -6.57
N ARG A 324 -0.83 -42.71 -5.81
CA ARG A 324 -0.81 -41.32 -6.29
C ARG A 324 0.60 -40.73 -6.23
N GLY A 325 1.39 -41.15 -5.24
CA GLY A 325 2.78 -40.75 -5.06
C GLY A 325 3.72 -41.59 -5.90
N HIS A 326 5.01 -41.52 -5.61
CA HIS A 326 6.00 -42.30 -6.33
C HIS A 326 5.90 -43.80 -5.99
N LEU A 327 6.03 -44.66 -7.00
CA LEU A 327 6.00 -46.11 -6.82
C LEU A 327 7.06 -46.59 -5.82
N HIS A 328 8.28 -46.06 -5.88
CA HIS A 328 9.35 -46.43 -4.94
C HIS A 328 8.93 -46.21 -3.46
N THR A 329 8.27 -45.07 -3.15
CA THR A 329 7.82 -44.76 -1.79
C THR A 329 6.72 -45.73 -1.36
N ARG A 330 5.85 -46.13 -2.30
CA ARG A 330 4.79 -47.10 -2.03
C ARG A 330 5.36 -48.50 -1.76
N VAL A 331 6.35 -48.93 -2.55
CA VAL A 331 7.06 -50.21 -2.36
C VAL A 331 7.76 -50.24 -1.00
N ASP A 332 8.43 -49.16 -0.61
CA ASP A 332 9.06 -49.09 0.71
C ASP A 332 8.02 -49.17 1.85
N GLY A 333 6.84 -48.58 1.66
CA GLY A 333 5.70 -48.75 2.55
C GLY A 333 5.26 -50.21 2.73
N HIS A 334 5.45 -51.06 1.72
CA HIS A 334 5.12 -52.49 1.81
C HIS A 334 6.09 -53.30 2.69
N LYS A 335 7.24 -52.74 3.08
CA LYS A 335 8.17 -53.36 4.06
C LYS A 335 7.72 -53.20 5.52
N ARG A 336 6.62 -52.50 5.78
CA ARG A 336 6.09 -52.33 7.14
C ARG A 336 5.24 -53.54 7.54
N LYS A 337 5.29 -53.91 8.83
CA LYS A 337 4.55 -55.05 9.41
C LYS A 337 3.04 -55.09 9.12
N ALA A 338 2.42 -53.93 8.88
CA ALA A 338 0.99 -53.83 8.58
C ALA A 338 0.62 -54.22 7.13
N SER A 339 1.58 -54.32 6.21
CA SER A 339 1.37 -54.62 4.79
C SER A 339 1.04 -56.10 4.57
N SER A 340 0.09 -56.39 3.67
CA SER A 340 -0.21 -57.78 3.26
C SER A 340 1.00 -58.49 2.66
N ILE A 341 1.81 -57.77 1.87
CA ILE A 341 3.06 -58.28 1.29
C ILE A 341 4.06 -58.63 2.40
N TYR A 342 4.20 -57.78 3.42
CA TYR A 342 5.10 -58.07 4.54
C TYR A 342 4.67 -59.33 5.29
N LYS A 343 3.37 -59.41 5.64
CA LYS A 343 2.80 -60.56 6.36
C LYS A 343 3.03 -61.85 5.60
N HIS A 344 2.77 -61.84 4.29
CA HIS A 344 3.02 -62.96 3.40
C HIS A 344 4.48 -63.47 3.47
N TYR A 345 5.47 -62.58 3.30
CA TYR A 345 6.88 -62.98 3.39
C TYR A 345 7.23 -63.53 4.77
N HIS A 346 6.74 -62.91 5.84
CA HIS A 346 7.05 -63.36 7.19
C HIS A 346 6.45 -64.73 7.52
N GLU A 347 5.22 -64.99 7.07
CA GLU A 347 4.49 -66.23 7.34
C GLU A 347 4.95 -67.40 6.46
N ARG A 348 5.42 -67.13 5.22
CA ARG A 348 5.68 -68.16 4.21
C ARG A 348 7.13 -68.27 3.79
N HIS A 349 7.96 -67.24 4.00
CA HIS A 349 9.30 -67.11 3.42
C HIS A 349 10.35 -66.48 4.37
N SER A 350 10.04 -66.38 5.66
CA SER A 350 10.87 -65.83 6.75
C SER A 350 11.12 -64.30 6.70
N GLU A 351 11.74 -63.76 5.65
CA GLU A 351 12.15 -62.35 5.57
C GLU A 351 11.79 -61.69 4.22
N VAL A 352 11.55 -60.37 4.25
CA VAL A 352 11.29 -59.56 3.06
C VAL A 352 12.61 -59.26 2.33
N PRO A 353 12.71 -59.52 1.00
CA PRO A 353 13.91 -59.23 0.23
C PRO A 353 14.34 -57.75 0.28
N LYS A 354 15.66 -57.50 0.35
CA LYS A 354 16.25 -56.14 0.29
C LYS A 354 15.90 -55.43 -1.02
N ASP A 355 15.87 -56.18 -2.13
CA ASP A 355 15.57 -55.72 -3.50
C ASP A 355 14.08 -55.87 -3.88
N LEU A 356 13.17 -55.62 -2.94
CA LEU A 356 11.72 -55.81 -3.13
C LEU A 356 11.17 -55.10 -4.38
N LEU A 357 11.75 -53.98 -4.80
CA LEU A 357 11.33 -53.21 -5.98
C LEU A 357 11.36 -54.03 -7.29
N LYS A 358 12.27 -55.00 -7.44
CA LYS A 358 12.35 -55.86 -8.63
C LYS A 358 11.12 -56.75 -8.81
N ARG A 359 10.32 -56.93 -7.76
CA ARG A 359 9.11 -57.75 -7.73
C ARG A 359 7.85 -56.97 -8.11
N PHE A 360 8.00 -55.69 -8.45
CA PHE A 360 6.90 -54.81 -8.83
C PHE A 360 6.97 -54.48 -10.32
N SER A 361 5.85 -54.64 -11.01
CA SER A 361 5.65 -54.21 -12.39
C SER A 361 4.53 -53.16 -12.47
N ILE A 362 4.63 -52.24 -13.42
CA ILE A 362 3.56 -51.26 -13.67
C ILE A 362 2.59 -51.87 -14.67
N LEU A 363 1.33 -51.99 -14.26
CA LEU A 363 0.23 -52.42 -15.13
C LEU A 363 -0.29 -51.25 -15.97
N LYS A 364 -0.49 -50.08 -15.34
CA LYS A 364 -1.05 -48.91 -16.01
C LYS A 364 -0.59 -47.59 -15.39
N LYS A 365 -0.31 -46.60 -16.23
CA LYS A 365 -0.18 -45.19 -15.83
C LYS A 365 -1.50 -44.47 -16.03
N CYS A 366 -1.94 -43.76 -15.01
CA CYS A 366 -3.25 -43.12 -14.92
C CYS A 366 -3.14 -41.60 -14.92
N SER A 367 -4.21 -40.97 -15.40
CA SER A 367 -4.33 -39.50 -15.49
C SER A 367 -4.72 -38.86 -14.16
N ASN A 368 -5.57 -39.51 -13.37
CA ASN A 368 -6.11 -39.00 -12.11
C ASN A 368 -6.39 -40.13 -11.09
N LYS A 369 -6.86 -39.77 -9.89
CA LYS A 369 -7.12 -40.75 -8.81
C LYS A 369 -8.25 -41.72 -9.17
N PHE A 370 -9.32 -41.21 -9.77
CA PHE A 370 -10.48 -42.02 -10.12
C PHE A 370 -10.10 -43.08 -11.15
N ASP A 371 -9.33 -42.68 -12.17
CA ASP A 371 -8.74 -43.56 -13.17
C ASP A 371 -7.85 -44.65 -12.53
N CYS A 372 -7.04 -44.31 -11.52
CA CYS A 372 -6.27 -45.32 -10.77
C CYS A 372 -7.17 -46.35 -10.07
N LEU A 373 -8.25 -45.89 -9.41
CA LEU A 373 -9.15 -46.77 -8.65
C LEU A 373 -9.95 -47.71 -9.55
N VAL A 374 -10.43 -47.21 -10.70
CA VAL A 374 -11.14 -48.02 -11.68
C VAL A 374 -10.22 -49.10 -12.26
N ASN A 375 -9.02 -48.71 -12.69
CA ASN A 375 -8.06 -49.67 -13.24
C ASN A 375 -7.58 -50.68 -12.18
N GLU A 376 -7.32 -50.26 -10.94
CA GLU A 376 -6.96 -51.16 -9.84
C GLU A 376 -8.06 -52.22 -9.62
N MET A 377 -9.32 -51.80 -9.57
CA MET A 377 -10.45 -52.73 -9.44
C MET A 377 -10.50 -53.73 -10.61
N LEU A 378 -10.36 -53.27 -11.85
CA LEU A 378 -10.38 -54.14 -13.03
C LEU A 378 -9.24 -55.17 -12.97
N PHE A 379 -8.01 -54.73 -12.69
CA PHE A 379 -6.86 -55.64 -12.60
C PHE A 379 -6.96 -56.62 -11.44
N ILE A 380 -7.56 -56.24 -10.29
CA ILE A 380 -7.83 -57.19 -9.21
C ILE A 380 -8.83 -58.27 -9.66
N ARG A 381 -9.89 -57.89 -10.37
CA ARG A 381 -10.92 -58.82 -10.86
C ARG A 381 -10.37 -59.78 -11.92
N ASP A 382 -9.53 -59.26 -12.82
CA ASP A 382 -8.97 -60.02 -13.93
C ASP A 382 -7.85 -60.96 -13.47
N LEU A 383 -6.91 -60.46 -12.66
CA LEU A 383 -5.71 -61.21 -12.24
C LEU A 383 -5.93 -62.06 -10.99
N LYS A 384 -6.98 -61.78 -10.21
CA LYS A 384 -7.33 -62.48 -8.94
C LYS A 384 -6.12 -62.72 -8.01
N PRO A 385 -5.36 -61.66 -7.67
CA PRO A 385 -4.17 -61.78 -6.82
C PRO A 385 -4.52 -62.26 -5.42
N THR A 386 -3.79 -63.25 -4.91
CA THR A 386 -4.11 -63.94 -3.64
C THR A 386 -3.94 -63.08 -2.39
N LEU A 387 -3.13 -62.01 -2.44
CA LEU A 387 -2.87 -61.13 -1.28
C LEU A 387 -3.82 -59.93 -1.19
N ASN A 388 -4.70 -59.74 -2.18
CA ASN A 388 -5.74 -58.72 -2.12
C ASN A 388 -6.94 -59.25 -1.34
N VAL A 389 -7.24 -58.62 -0.20
CA VAL A 389 -8.42 -58.95 0.62
C VAL A 389 -9.70 -58.29 0.06
N GLN A 390 -9.54 -57.24 -0.75
CA GLN A 390 -10.64 -56.49 -1.34
C GLN A 390 -10.79 -56.87 -2.80
N SER A 391 -12.01 -57.23 -3.22
CA SER A 391 -12.36 -57.44 -4.63
C SER A 391 -12.66 -56.12 -5.36
N ASP A 392 -12.96 -55.05 -4.62
CA ASP A 392 -13.39 -53.77 -5.16
C ASP A 392 -12.70 -52.58 -4.45
N SER A 393 -12.00 -51.73 -5.22
CA SER A 393 -11.36 -50.49 -4.74
C SER A 393 -12.33 -49.29 -4.65
N ILE A 394 -13.53 -49.44 -5.21
CA ILE A 394 -14.63 -48.49 -5.17
C ILE A 394 -15.86 -49.30 -4.73
N ARG A 395 -16.63 -48.81 -3.75
CA ARG A 395 -17.99 -49.35 -3.52
C ARG A 395 -18.82 -49.03 -4.77
N ALA A 396 -18.83 -49.93 -5.74
CA ALA A 396 -19.77 -49.89 -6.86
C ALA A 396 -21.17 -50.26 -6.33
N LYS A 397 -21.80 -49.32 -5.61
CA LYS A 397 -23.25 -49.27 -5.40
C LYS A 397 -23.88 -48.25 -6.34
N VAL A 398 -23.42 -48.23 -7.58
CA VAL A 398 -23.96 -47.36 -8.62
C VAL A 398 -24.01 -48.24 -9.85
N PHE A 399 -25.22 -48.48 -10.37
CA PHE A 399 -25.58 -49.43 -11.43
C PHE A 399 -25.81 -50.89 -10.98
N VAL A 400 -26.82 -51.09 -10.12
CA VAL A 400 -27.84 -52.13 -10.33
C VAL A 400 -29.19 -51.45 -10.24
#